data_AF-A0A8H3CI07-F1
#
_entry.id   AF-A0A8H3CI07-F1
#
_cell.length_a   1.000
_cell.length_b   1.000
_cell.length_c   1.000
_cell.angle_alpha   90.00
_cell.angle_beta   90.00
_cell.angle_gamma   90.00
#
_symmetry.space_group_name_H-M   'P 1'
#
loop_
_entity.id
_entity.type
_entity.pdbx_description
1 polymer ?
#
loop_
_entity_poly.entity_id
_entity_poly.type
_entity_poly.pdbx_seq_one_letter_code
_entity_poly.pdbx_strand_id
1 'polypeptide(L)' 'QRKEVDDVLGGDAMWKDVDQTDVACPKCDNGRAYFMQLQIRSADEPMTTFYKCANPQCGHQWRVD' A
#
# COMPACT_ATOMS: atom_id res chain seq x y z
N GLN A 1 19.03 -12.08 -1.08
CA GLN A 1 18.09 -12.01 -2.21
C GLN A 1 16.81 -11.39 -1.68
N ARG A 2 16.64 -10.08 -1.90
CA ARG A 2 15.53 -9.29 -1.32
C ARG A 2 14.26 -9.71 -2.05
N LYS A 3 13.44 -10.57 -1.43
CA LYS A 3 12.14 -10.93 -1.97
C LYS A 3 11.36 -9.64 -2.18
N GLU A 4 11.00 -9.36 -3.42
CA GLU A 4 10.08 -8.29 -3.74
C GLU A 4 8.79 -8.55 -2.96
N VAL A 5 8.24 -7.48 -2.39
CA VAL A 5 6.99 -7.48 -1.62
C VAL A 5 5.79 -8.00 -2.44
N ASP A 6 5.96 -8.14 -3.76
CA ASP A 6 4.98 -8.66 -4.71
C ASP A 6 4.68 -10.16 -4.51
N ASP A 7 5.69 -10.99 -4.23
CA ASP A 7 5.52 -12.43 -4.00
C ASP A 7 4.95 -12.77 -2.61
N VAL A 8 5.04 -11.85 -1.64
CA VAL A 8 4.52 -12.06 -0.27
C VAL A 8 3.03 -11.70 -0.19
N LEU A 9 2.55 -10.85 -1.09
CA LEU A 9 1.20 -10.27 -1.05
C LEU A 9 0.29 -10.74 -2.18
N GLY A 10 0.54 -11.90 -2.80
CA GLY A 10 -0.47 -12.64 -3.59
C GLY A 10 -1.18 -11.85 -4.71
N GLY A 11 -0.51 -10.88 -5.33
CA GLY A 11 -1.04 -10.10 -6.45
C GLY A 11 -2.16 -9.11 -6.10
N ASP A 12 -2.95 -8.70 -7.11
CA ASP A 12 -4.03 -7.70 -6.99
C ASP A 12 -5.12 -8.09 -5.96
N ALA A 13 -5.22 -9.38 -5.63
CA ALA A 13 -6.23 -9.91 -4.71
C ALA A 13 -6.04 -9.46 -3.26
N MET A 14 -4.80 -9.26 -2.77
CA MET A 14 -4.62 -8.81 -1.38
C MET A 14 -5.07 -7.36 -1.16
N TRP A 15 -4.94 -6.53 -2.19
CA TRP A 15 -5.40 -5.15 -2.11
C TRP A 15 -6.93 -5.02 -2.14
N LYS A 16 -7.67 -6.10 -2.39
CA LYS A 16 -9.15 -6.09 -2.33
C LYS A 16 -9.68 -6.22 -0.90
N ASP A 17 -8.89 -6.78 0.02
CA ASP A 17 -9.31 -7.06 1.40
C ASP A 17 -8.70 -6.09 2.42
N VAL A 18 -7.67 -5.33 2.01
CA VAL A 18 -7.09 -4.28 2.85
C VAL A 18 -8.02 -3.08 3.00
N ASP A 19 -7.91 -2.42 4.14
CA ASP A 19 -8.68 -1.23 4.44
C ASP A 19 -8.48 -0.12 3.41
N GLN A 20 -9.57 0.59 3.12
CA GLN A 20 -9.57 1.78 2.29
C GLN A 20 -9.57 3.02 3.18
N THR A 21 -8.82 4.03 2.77
CA THR A 21 -8.81 5.35 3.37
C THR A 21 -9.10 6.42 2.34
N ASP A 22 -9.53 7.59 2.82
CA ASP A 22 -9.80 8.76 1.99
C ASP A 22 -8.49 9.57 1.83
N VAL A 23 -7.50 8.96 1.19
CA VAL A 23 -6.22 9.61 0.88
C VAL A 23 -6.15 9.90 -0.62
N ALA A 24 -5.91 11.17 -0.93
CA ALA A 24 -5.71 11.63 -2.29
C ALA A 24 -4.44 11.03 -2.91
N CYS A 25 -4.60 10.33 -4.04
CA CYS A 25 -3.48 9.77 -4.77
C CYS A 25 -2.64 10.90 -5.41
N PRO A 26 -1.32 10.98 -5.18
CA PRO A 26 -0.48 12.04 -5.72
C PRO A 26 -0.34 12.00 -7.25
N LYS A 27 -0.79 10.91 -7.90
CA LYS A 27 -0.67 10.71 -9.35
C LYS A 27 -1.95 11.03 -10.12
N CYS A 28 -3.12 10.73 -9.56
CA CYS A 28 -4.41 10.87 -10.24
C CYS A 28 -5.45 11.65 -9.46
N ASP A 29 -5.08 12.19 -8.29
CA ASP A 29 -5.94 12.95 -7.38
C ASP A 29 -7.19 12.19 -6.91
N ASN A 30 -7.18 10.86 -7.04
CA ASN A 30 -8.29 10.04 -6.57
C ASN A 30 -8.35 10.10 -5.05
N GLY A 31 -9.50 10.51 -4.49
CA GLY A 31 -9.70 10.64 -3.04
C GLY A 31 -9.68 9.32 -2.26
N ARG A 32 -9.60 8.15 -2.93
CA ARG A 32 -9.54 6.84 -2.27
C ARG A 32 -8.25 6.10 -2.53
N ALA A 33 -7.66 5.55 -1.48
CA ALA A 33 -6.51 4.68 -1.52
C ALA A 33 -6.68 3.53 -0.54
N TYR A 34 -6.23 2.35 -0.93
CA TYR A 34 -5.98 1.24 -0.02
C TYR A 34 -4.79 1.57 0.86
N PHE A 35 -4.85 1.22 2.14
CA PHE A 35 -3.71 1.33 3.04
C PHE A 35 -3.47 0.04 3.81
N MET A 36 -2.20 -0.22 4.12
CA MET A 36 -1.80 -1.38 4.89
C MET A 36 -0.57 -1.03 5.71
N GLN A 37 -0.58 -1.40 6.98
CA GLN A 37 0.54 -1.15 7.89
C GLN A 37 1.32 -2.43 8.08
N LEU A 38 2.59 -2.43 7.71
CA LEU A 38 3.48 -3.58 7.89
C LEU A 38 4.70 -3.16 8.69
N GLN A 39 4.99 -3.95 9.71
CA GLN A 39 6.26 -3.89 10.40
C GLN A 39 7.31 -4.64 9.57
N ILE A 40 7.99 -3.92 8.67
CA ILE A 40 9.06 -4.48 7.83
C ILE A 40 10.46 -4.30 8.44
N ARG A 41 10.57 -3.61 9.58
CA ARG A 41 11.83 -3.36 10.31
C ARG A 41 11.78 -3.87 11.74
N SER A 42 12.85 -3.64 12.50
CA SER A 42 12.93 -3.99 13.93
C SER A 42 11.72 -3.47 14.69
N ALA A 43 11.31 -4.17 15.75
CA ALA A 43 10.18 -3.80 16.58
C ALA A 43 10.35 -2.44 17.29
N ASP A 44 11.59 -1.92 17.31
CA ASP A 44 11.96 -0.61 17.83
C ASP A 44 11.67 0.55 16.86
N GLU A 45 11.32 0.28 15.59
CA GLU A 45 10.94 1.29 14.59
C GLU A 45 9.41 1.30 14.36
N PRO A 46 8.80 2.47 14.05
CA PRO A 46 7.37 2.57 13.78
C PRO A 46 6.97 1.73 12.55
N MET A 47 5.72 1.26 12.56
CA MET A 47 5.16 0.50 11.44
C MET A 47 5.16 1.33 10.15
N THR A 48 5.60 0.75 9.04
CA THR A 48 5.58 1.42 7.73
C THR A 48 4.18 1.32 7.14
N THR A 49 3.61 2.46 6.75
CA THR A 49 2.29 2.49 6.10
C THR A 49 2.46 2.52 4.59
N PHE A 50 1.86 1.55 3.91
CA PHE A 50 1.80 1.46 2.46
C PHE A 50 0.44 1.92 1.97
N TYR A 51 0.44 2.71 0.92
CA TYR A 51 -0.75 3.17 0.23
C TYR A 51 -0.74 2.69 -1.22
N LYS A 52 -1.90 2.26 -1.72
CA LYS A 52 -2.13 1.94 -3.13
C LYS A 52 -3.38 2.66 -3.59
N CYS A 53 -3.30 3.34 -4.72
CA CYS A 53 -4.44 4.02 -5.31
C CYS A 53 -5.58 3.02 -5.57
N ALA A 54 -6.79 3.34 -5.11
CA ALA A 54 -7.95 2.48 -5.31
C ALA A 54 -8.49 2.53 -6.76
N ASN A 55 -7.96 3.43 -7.59
CA ASN A 55 -8.30 3.49 -9.00
C ASN A 55 -7.52 2.40 -9.77
N PRO A 56 -8.21 1.42 -10.38
CA PRO A 56 -7.58 0.35 -11.16
C PRO A 56 -6.86 0.86 -12.42
N GLN A 57 -7.21 2.05 -12.92
CA GLN A 57 -6.50 2.69 -14.04
C GLN A 57 -5.20 3.36 -13.60
N CYS A 58 -5.05 3.67 -12.30
CA CYS A 58 -3.85 4.31 -11.77
C CYS A 58 -2.89 3.30 -11.17
N GLY A 59 -3.37 2.47 -10.22
CA GLY A 59 -2.58 1.46 -9.52
C GLY A 59 -1.32 1.97 -8.83
N HIS A 60 -1.21 3.28 -8.60
CA HIS A 60 -0.01 3.88 -8.02
C HIS A 60 0.16 3.46 -6.57
N GLN A 61 1.34 2.97 -6.20
CA GLN A 61 1.67 2.57 -4.84
C GLN A 61 2.77 3.46 -4.30
N TRP A 62 2.59 3.97 -3.08
CA TRP A 62 3.58 4.76 -2.35
C TRP A 62 3.61 4.33 -0.89
N ARG A 63 4.70 4.64 -0.20
CA ARG A 63 4.84 4.37 1.23
C ARG A 63 4.99 5.67 1.97
N VAL A 64 4.45 5.72 3.18
CA VAL A 64 4.65 6.79 4.14
C VAL A 64 5.41 6.17 5.30
N ASP A 65 6.64 6.65 5.46
CA ASP A 65 7.58 6.35 6.55
C ASP A 65 7.45 7.44 7.62
#